data_AF-A0A7W1KVB2-F1
#
_entry.id   AF-A0A7W1KVB2-F1
#
_cell.length_a   1.000
_cell.length_b   1.000
_cell.length_c   1.000
_cell.angle_alpha   90.00
_cell.angle_beta   90.00
_cell.angle_gamma   90.00
#
_symmetry.space_group_name_H-M   'P 1'
#
loop_
_entity.id
_entity.type
_entity.pdbx_description
1 polymer ?
#
loop_
_entity_poly.entity_id
_entity_poly.type
_entity_poly.pdbx_seq_one_letter_code
_entity_poly.pdbx_strand_id
1 'polypeptide(L)'
;VCPTGALMFTSEHEMREEGTWHEDEQTVTNTICPYCGVGCELELHVQDNEIVKVTSPADHSVTSGHLCIKGRFGFAYVQSRRQDDPTRRKRTDRGAD
;
A
#
# COMPACT_ATOMS: atom_id res chain seq x y z
N VAL A 1 13.50 0.36 10.51
CA VAL A 1 12.87 1.63 10.10
C VAL A 1 13.89 2.74 10.25
N CYS A 2 13.93 3.73 9.37
CA CYS A 2 14.90 4.83 9.46
C CYS A 2 14.48 5.79 10.58
N PRO A 3 15.27 5.95 11.66
CA PRO A 3 14.86 6.76 12.80
C PRO A 3 14.95 8.27 12.55
N THR A 4 15.66 8.68 11.49
CA THR A 4 15.87 10.09 11.14
C THR A 4 14.89 10.61 10.10
N GLY A 5 14.08 9.74 9.49
CA GLY A 5 13.25 10.10 8.34
C GLY A 5 14.01 10.28 7.02
N ALA A 6 15.33 10.04 7.00
CA ALA A 6 16.13 10.16 5.76
C ALA A 6 15.70 9.16 4.67
N LEU A 7 15.11 8.04 5.08
CA LEU A 7 14.47 7.07 4.18
C LEU A 7 13.01 6.91 4.61
N MET A 8 12.10 7.39 3.78
CA MET A 8 10.66 7.31 3.97
C MET A 8 9.95 6.93 2.65
N PHE A 9 8.65 6.68 2.71
CA PHE A 9 7.87 6.38 1.51
C PHE A 9 7.82 7.61 0.60
N THR A 10 7.87 7.40 -0.71
CA THR A 10 7.82 8.52 -1.68
C THR A 10 6.54 9.34 -1.54
N SER A 11 5.39 8.66 -1.46
CA SER A 11 4.08 9.30 -1.17
C SER A 11 4.10 10.10 0.13
N GLU A 12 4.71 9.55 1.18
CA GLU A 12 4.83 10.21 2.48
C GLU A 12 5.71 11.47 2.43
N HIS A 13 6.79 11.43 1.66
CA HIS A 13 7.71 12.55 1.43
C HIS A 13 7.03 13.67 0.64
N GLU A 14 6.45 13.33 -0.52
CA GLU A 14 5.78 14.27 -1.42
C GLU A 14 4.63 14.99 -0.70
N MET A 15 3.77 14.26 0.00
CA MET A 15 2.66 14.87 0.76
C MET A 15 3.14 15.78 1.89
N ARG A 16 4.31 15.49 2.51
CA ARG A 16 4.90 16.40 3.52
C ARG A 16 5.44 17.67 2.88
N GLU A 17 6.09 17.58 1.73
CA GLU A 17 6.58 18.75 0.99
C GLU A 17 5.42 19.65 0.55
N GLU A 18 4.30 19.06 0.15
CA GLU A 18 3.08 19.76 -0.25
C GLU A 18 2.24 20.26 0.94
N GLY A 19 2.53 19.81 2.17
CA GLY A 19 1.75 20.13 3.37
C GLY A 19 0.39 19.45 3.44
N THR A 20 0.19 18.37 2.69
CA THR A 20 -1.05 17.58 2.59
C THR A 20 -1.02 16.30 3.43
N TRP A 21 0.04 16.07 4.20
CA TRP A 21 0.15 14.91 5.10
C TRP A 21 -0.58 15.13 6.43
N HIS A 22 -1.65 14.38 6.67
CA HIS A 22 -2.47 14.42 7.89
C HIS A 22 -2.48 13.04 8.56
N GLU A 23 -1.41 12.71 9.32
CA GLU A 23 -1.27 11.38 9.92
C GLU A 23 -2.40 11.03 10.90
N ASP A 24 -2.86 12.03 11.64
CA ASP A 24 -3.93 11.94 12.63
C ASP A 24 -5.31 11.70 12.00
N GLU A 25 -5.48 12.02 10.72
CA GLU A 25 -6.71 11.79 9.96
C GLU A 25 -6.68 10.46 9.18
N GLN A 26 -5.53 9.77 9.14
CA GLN A 26 -5.38 8.54 8.38
C GLN A 26 -6.15 7.38 9.05
N THR A 27 -6.90 6.65 8.22
CA THR A 27 -7.50 5.38 8.64
C THR A 27 -6.48 4.26 8.46
N VAL A 28 -6.20 3.52 9.52
CA VAL A 28 -5.35 2.32 9.47
C VAL A 28 -6.22 1.08 9.44
N THR A 29 -6.07 0.25 8.41
CA THR A 29 -6.81 -1.01 8.26
C THR A 29 -5.87 -2.20 8.17
N ASN A 30 -6.10 -3.21 9.01
CA ASN A 30 -5.32 -4.44 8.97
C ASN A 30 -5.88 -5.42 7.92
N THR A 31 -4.99 -6.05 7.17
CA THR A 31 -5.35 -7.06 6.18
C THR A 31 -4.21 -8.05 5.96
N ILE A 32 -4.45 -9.10 5.18
CA ILE A 32 -3.44 -10.09 4.81
C ILE A 32 -2.96 -9.86 3.38
N CYS A 33 -1.65 -9.86 3.20
CA CYS A 33 -1.00 -9.71 1.91
C CYS A 33 -1.34 -10.89 0.97
N PRO A 34 -1.98 -10.65 -0.20
CA PRO A 34 -2.38 -11.72 -1.11
C PRO A 34 -1.28 -12.13 -2.10
N TYR A 35 -0.09 -11.54 -2.03
CA TYR A 35 0.95 -11.72 -3.06
C TYR A 35 1.61 -13.09 -3.06
N CYS A 36 1.80 -13.72 -1.90
CA CYS A 36 2.43 -15.03 -1.77
C CYS A 36 1.88 -15.79 -0.55
N GLY A 37 2.21 -17.07 -0.43
CA GLY A 37 1.67 -17.94 0.62
C GLY A 37 2.18 -17.69 2.05
N VAL A 38 3.02 -16.66 2.28
CA VAL A 38 3.52 -16.33 3.63
C VAL A 38 2.43 -15.74 4.53
N GLY A 39 1.45 -15.02 3.94
CA GLY A 39 0.34 -14.43 4.70
C GLY A 39 0.78 -13.31 5.64
N CYS A 40 1.65 -12.40 5.19
CA CYS A 40 2.06 -11.23 5.96
C CYS A 40 0.85 -10.36 6.35
N GLU A 41 0.73 -9.99 7.63
CA GLU A 41 -0.21 -8.95 8.07
C GLU A 41 0.29 -7.56 7.62
N LEU A 42 -0.61 -6.80 6.99
CA LEU A 42 -0.41 -5.46 6.48
C LEU A 42 -1.25 -4.47 7.27
N GLU A 43 -0.69 -3.31 7.57
CA GLU A 43 -1.41 -2.12 8.02
C GLU A 43 -1.47 -1.14 6.85
N LEU A 44 -2.65 -0.95 6.28
CA LEU A 44 -2.89 0.00 5.20
C LEU A 44 -3.22 1.37 5.80
N HIS A 45 -2.38 2.38 5.54
CA HIS A 45 -2.62 3.77 5.95
C HIS A 45 -3.32 4.48 4.79
N VAL A 46 -4.53 4.98 5.04
CA VAL A 46 -5.41 5.56 4.02
C VAL A 46 -5.72 7.01 4.36
N GLN A 47 -5.51 7.91 3.39
CA GLN A 47 -5.90 9.32 3.44
C GLN A 47 -6.62 9.67 2.13
N ASP A 48 -7.68 10.47 2.16
CA ASP A 48 -8.37 10.93 0.94
C ASP A 48 -8.80 9.81 -0.02
N ASN A 49 -9.21 8.66 0.55
CA ASN A 49 -9.56 7.44 -0.19
C ASN A 49 -8.40 6.86 -1.03
N GLU A 50 -7.17 7.13 -0.61
CA GLU A 50 -5.92 6.65 -1.21
C GLU A 50 -5.02 5.97 -0.18
N ILE A 51 -4.37 4.88 -0.58
CA ILE A 51 -3.38 4.20 0.27
C ILE A 51 -2.08 5.02 0.16
N VAL A 52 -1.68 5.66 1.24
CA VAL A 52 -0.49 6.53 1.27
C VAL A 52 0.74 5.78 1.76
N LYS A 53 0.57 4.74 2.57
CA LYS A 53 1.67 3.95 3.16
C LYS A 53 1.19 2.55 3.55
N VAL A 54 2.09 1.57 3.50
CA VAL A 54 1.82 0.21 4.03
C VAL A 54 2.92 -0.22 4.99
N THR A 55 2.52 -0.56 6.21
CA THR A 55 3.40 -1.10 7.26
C THR A 55 2.94 -2.50 7.68
N SER A 56 3.62 -3.05 8.69
CA SER A 56 3.24 -4.30 9.34
C SER A 56 3.47 -4.10 10.83
N PRO A 57 2.66 -4.71 11.72
CA PRO A 57 2.85 -4.57 13.15
C PRO A 57 4.22 -5.09 13.57
N ALA A 58 4.92 -4.34 14.42
CA ALA A 58 6.28 -4.65 14.85
C ALA A 58 6.35 -5.96 15.67
N ASP A 59 5.27 -6.30 16.34
CA ASP A 59 5.09 -7.46 17.22
C ASP A 59 4.41 -8.66 16.52
N HIS A 60 4.08 -8.55 15.23
CA HIS A 60 3.46 -9.65 14.48
C HIS A 60 4.41 -10.85 14.34
N SER A 61 3.90 -12.06 14.59
CA SER A 61 4.70 -13.28 14.70
C SER A 61 5.37 -13.73 13.41
N VAL A 62 4.84 -13.33 12.24
CA VAL A 62 5.38 -13.72 10.93
C VAL A 62 6.34 -12.69 10.37
N THR A 63 6.05 -11.41 10.57
CA THR A 63 6.71 -10.31 9.86
C THR A 63 7.61 -9.48 10.77
N SER A 64 7.28 -9.35 12.05
CA SER A 64 7.99 -8.47 13.00
C SER A 64 8.23 -7.07 12.43
N GLY A 65 7.21 -6.49 11.79
CA GLY A 65 7.27 -5.19 11.13
C GLY A 65 7.93 -5.15 9.75
N HIS A 66 8.43 -6.28 9.25
CA HIS A 66 9.10 -6.38 7.96
C HIS A 66 8.17 -6.87 6.86
N LEU A 67 8.32 -6.27 5.69
CA LEU A 67 7.57 -6.63 4.48
C LEU A 67 8.53 -6.68 3.30
N CYS A 68 8.32 -7.63 2.40
CA CYS A 68 9.00 -7.64 1.11
C CYS A 68 8.54 -6.46 0.25
N ILE A 69 9.24 -6.20 -0.87
CA ILE A 69 8.90 -5.11 -1.79
C ILE A 69 7.44 -5.17 -2.27
N LYS A 70 6.89 -6.38 -2.47
CA LYS A 70 5.51 -6.58 -2.95
C LYS A 70 4.47 -6.24 -1.89
N GLY A 71 4.71 -6.63 -0.64
CA GLY A 71 3.82 -6.27 0.47
C GLY A 71 3.88 -4.78 0.80
N ARG A 72 5.07 -4.17 0.72
CA ARG A 72 5.28 -2.77 1.10
C ARG A 72 4.83 -1.75 0.04
N PHE A 73 4.97 -2.08 -1.24
CA PHE A 73 4.73 -1.11 -2.33
C PHE A 73 3.76 -1.62 -3.40
N GLY A 74 3.23 -2.84 -3.27
CA GLY A 74 2.32 -3.42 -4.26
C GLY A 74 0.96 -2.73 -4.35
N PHE A 75 0.59 -1.93 -3.35
CA PHE A 75 -0.70 -1.23 -3.29
C PHE A 75 -0.92 -0.26 -4.47
N ALA A 76 0.15 0.26 -5.10
CA ALA A 76 0.05 1.07 -6.31
C ALA A 76 -0.69 0.34 -7.45
N TYR A 77 -0.64 -1.00 -7.48
CA TYR A 77 -1.37 -1.80 -8.45
C TYR A 77 -2.89 -1.73 -8.28
N VAL A 78 -3.40 -1.67 -7.04
CA VAL A 78 -4.84 -1.60 -6.80
C VAL A 78 -5.37 -0.18 -7.00
N GLN A 79 -4.57 0.83 -6.69
CA GLN A 79 -4.94 2.23 -6.92
C GLN A 79 -4.89 2.64 -8.40
N SER A 80 -3.94 2.11 -9.17
CA SER A 80 -3.92 2.30 -10.64
C SER A 80 -5.08 1.64 -11.38
N ARG A 81 -5.85 0.76 -10.71
CA ARG A 81 -7.08 0.16 -11.26
C ARG A 81 -8.33 1.04 -11.08
N ARG A 82 -8.20 2.31 -10.68
CA ARG A 82 -9.33 3.25 -10.63
C ARG A 82 -10.16 3.14 -11.92
N GLN A 83 -11.47 3.00 -11.70
CA GLN A 83 -12.43 2.47 -12.67
C GLN A 83 -12.74 3.45 -13.81
N ASP A 84 -12.25 4.69 -13.70
CA ASP A 84 -12.58 5.79 -14.60
C ASP A 84 -11.58 5.97 -15.75
N ASP A 85 -10.59 5.09 -15.93
CA ASP A 85 -9.71 5.13 -17.12
C ASP A 85 -10.49 4.70 -18.38
N PRO A 86 -10.88 5.64 -19.26
CA PRO A 86 -11.69 5.34 -20.43
C PRO A 86 -10.91 4.60 -21.52
N THR A 87 -9.58 4.50 -21.39
CA THR A 87 -8.70 3.81 -22.35
C THR A 87 -8.50 2.34 -22.02
N ARG A 88 -8.93 1.89 -20.82
CA ARG A 88 -8.75 0.52 -20.38
C ARG A 88 -9.71 -0.42 -21.10
N ARG A 89 -9.21 -1.11 -22.13
CA ARG A 89 -9.95 -2.20 -22.80
C ARG A 89 -10.36 -3.22 -21.73
N LYS A 90 -11.67 -3.45 -21.56
CA LYS A 90 -12.18 -4.59 -20.81
C LYS A 90 -11.54 -5.84 -21.41
N ARG A 91 -10.73 -6.55 -20.62
CA ARG A 91 -10.09 -7.78 -21.06
C ARG A 91 -11.21 -8.79 -21.27
N THR A 92 -11.70 -8.91 -22.50
CA THR A 92 -12.62 -9.98 -22.88
C THR A 92 -11.86 -11.29 -22.73
N ASP A 93 -12.40 -12.18 -21.91
CA ASP A 93 -11.87 -13.51 -21.66
C ASP A 93 -11.71 -14.22 -23.01
N ARG A 94 -10.46 -14.34 -23.48
CA ARG A 94 -10.16 -15.26 -24.58
C ARG A 94 -10.29 -16.65 -23.99
N GLY A 95 -11.16 -17.43 -24.62
CA GLY A 95 -11.47 -18.80 -24.26
C GLY A 95 -10.23 -19.60 -23.89
N ALA A 96 -10.38 -20.38 -22.83
CA ALA A 96 -9.61 -21.58 -22.65
C ALA A 96 -9.93 -22.50 -23.84
N ASP A 97 -8.98 -22.59 -24.77
CA ASP A 97 -8.76 -23.76 -25.61
C ASP A 97 -7.38 -24.32 -25.23
#